data_AF-A0A1B1AEE4-F1
#
_entry.id   AF-A0A1B1AEE4-F1
#
_cell.length_a   1.000
_cell.length_b   1.000
_cell.length_c   1.000
_cell.angle_alpha   90.00
_cell.angle_beta   90.00
_cell.angle_gamma   90.00
#
_symmetry.space_group_name_H-M   'P 1'
#
loop_
_entity.id
_entity.type
_entity.pdbx_description
1 polymer ?
#
loop_
_entity_poly.entity_id
_entity_poly.type
_entity_poly.pdbx_seq_one_letter_code
_entity_poly.pdbx_strand_id
1 'polypeptide(L)'
;MAVIGSQIPALRDKDTPSGLEKITMKVLLGATAAFALLAAPAFAQTTSAPTQCAFTAAPSIPDGATASNNEMRDARAAFEAWRTTRTTELAACQAAAQALQTQAQTAVGAYNGGLTETNSTIERFAAENTEYNARGGASSGRRERGGTLTRPDH
;
A
#
# COMPACT_ATOMS: atom_id res chain seq x y z
N MET A 1 11.38 4.91 -27.25
CA MET A 1 12.81 5.08 -26.93
C MET A 1 13.08 6.56 -26.78
N ALA A 2 13.36 7.03 -25.56
CA ALA A 2 13.94 8.35 -25.35
C ALA A 2 14.77 8.30 -24.05
N VAL A 3 16.08 8.31 -24.24
CA VAL A 3 17.09 8.55 -23.22
C VAL A 3 17.10 10.06 -22.99
N ILE A 4 16.99 10.52 -21.74
CA ILE A 4 17.31 11.90 -21.37
C ILE A 4 18.44 11.84 -20.36
N GLY A 5 19.61 12.23 -20.84
CA GLY A 5 20.83 12.36 -20.06
C GLY A 5 20.84 13.64 -19.21
N SER A 6 21.57 13.51 -18.10
CA SER A 6 22.42 14.48 -17.42
C SER A 6 22.10 15.97 -17.52
N GLN A 7 22.04 16.63 -16.36
CA GLN A 7 23.02 17.67 -15.99
C GLN A 7 22.90 18.08 -14.51
N ILE A 8 24.01 17.88 -13.78
CA ILE A 8 24.32 18.45 -12.47
C ILE A 8 24.97 19.82 -12.70
N PRO A 9 24.59 20.85 -11.93
CA PRO A 9 25.59 21.69 -11.23
C PRO A 9 25.04 22.16 -9.87
N ALA A 10 25.78 22.69 -8.89
CA ALA A 10 27.18 22.71 -8.48
C ALA A 10 27.13 23.23 -7.02
N LEU A 11 28.03 22.73 -6.16
CA LEU A 11 28.24 23.22 -4.80
C LEU A 11 28.63 24.71 -4.80
N ARG A 12 27.97 25.53 -3.97
CA ARG A 12 28.53 26.79 -3.48
C ARG A 12 28.40 26.84 -1.97
N ASP A 13 29.57 26.75 -1.36
CA ASP A 13 29.85 26.78 0.07
C ASP A 13 29.97 28.23 0.57
N LYS A 14 29.96 28.35 1.91
CA LYS A 14 30.46 29.44 2.76
C LYS A 14 29.49 30.43 3.47
N ASP A 15 29.59 30.30 4.80
CA ASP A 15 29.61 31.35 5.85
C ASP A 15 28.34 31.55 6.70
N THR A 16 28.27 30.76 7.79
CA THR A 16 27.72 31.12 9.12
C THR A 16 28.69 32.10 9.84
N PRO A 17 28.45 32.65 11.06
CA PRO A 17 27.23 32.76 11.90
C PRO A 17 27.06 34.16 12.57
N SER A 18 26.06 34.28 13.45
CA SER A 18 26.09 34.98 14.77
C SER A 18 25.20 36.22 14.96
N GLY A 19 24.35 36.16 15.99
CA GLY A 19 23.74 37.31 16.65
C GLY A 19 22.28 37.07 17.04
N LEU A 20 21.96 36.52 18.23
CA LEU A 20 21.58 37.29 19.43
C LEU A 20 20.41 38.25 19.11
N GLU A 21 19.17 38.09 19.59
CA GLU A 21 18.77 38.00 20.99
C GLU A 21 17.28 37.62 21.15
N LYS A 22 17.02 36.80 22.17
CA LYS A 22 15.86 36.81 23.08
C LYS A 22 14.55 37.46 22.59
N ILE A 23 13.55 36.63 22.30
CA ILE A 23 12.19 36.85 22.81
C ILE A 23 11.65 35.56 23.42
N THR A 24 11.51 35.64 24.73
CA THR A 24 11.01 34.67 25.68
C THR A 24 9.53 34.34 25.42
N MET A 25 9.16 33.11 25.81
CA MET A 25 7.80 32.67 26.18
C MET A 25 6.92 32.12 25.04
N LYS A 26 6.88 30.78 24.96
CA LYS A 26 5.64 30.00 24.76
C LYS A 26 5.88 28.52 25.07
N VAL A 27 5.36 28.11 26.23
CA VAL A 27 4.69 26.82 26.47
C VAL A 27 5.58 25.57 26.33
N LEU A 28 6.25 25.20 27.44
CA LEU A 28 6.54 23.79 27.72
C LEU A 28 5.22 23.10 28.08
N LEU A 29 4.68 22.29 27.18
CA LEU A 29 3.70 21.25 27.48
C LEU A 29 3.82 20.13 26.43
N GLY A 30 4.46 19.03 26.87
CA GLY A 30 4.11 17.65 26.54
C GLY A 30 4.07 17.20 25.08
N ALA A 31 5.02 16.33 24.72
CA ALA A 31 4.71 15.19 23.84
C ALA A 31 5.68 14.03 24.11
N THR A 32 5.18 13.07 24.89
CA THR A 32 5.51 11.65 24.85
C THR A 32 5.59 11.12 23.43
N ALA A 33 6.61 10.31 23.11
CA ALA A 33 6.45 8.92 22.69
C ALA A 33 7.82 8.29 22.42
N ALA A 34 8.01 7.12 23.04
CA ALA A 34 9.14 6.24 22.83
C ALA A 34 9.43 6.03 21.34
N PHE A 35 10.73 5.93 21.01
CA PHE A 35 11.20 5.34 19.77
C PHE A 35 10.53 3.99 19.59
N ALA A 36 9.49 3.96 18.75
CA ALA A 36 8.87 2.73 18.32
C ALA A 36 9.95 1.89 17.65
N LEU A 37 10.12 0.67 18.17
CA LEU A 37 10.71 -0.44 17.46
C LEU A 37 10.00 -0.56 16.11
N LEU A 38 10.59 0.04 15.07
CA LEU A 38 10.22 -0.25 13.69
C LEU A 38 10.75 -1.66 13.41
N ALA A 39 10.00 -2.66 13.87
CA ALA A 39 10.09 -4.00 13.36
C ALA A 39 9.74 -3.93 11.87
N ALA A 40 10.77 -3.84 11.03
CA ALA A 40 10.63 -4.02 9.59
C ALA A 40 10.00 -5.40 9.37
N PRO A 41 8.88 -5.52 8.62
CA PRO A 41 8.38 -6.82 8.25
C PRO A 41 9.39 -7.45 7.29
N ALA A 42 10.08 -8.47 7.76
CA ALA A 42 10.86 -9.35 6.92
C ALA A 42 9.90 -10.10 5.98
N PHE A 43 9.66 -9.55 4.79
CA PHE A 43 8.99 -10.24 3.69
C PHE A 43 9.94 -11.28 3.08
N ALA A 44 10.32 -12.27 3.87
CA ALA A 44 10.80 -13.55 3.38
C ALA A 44 9.69 -14.58 3.62
N GLN A 45 8.47 -14.28 3.16
CA GLN A 45 7.39 -15.25 3.17
C GLN A 45 7.52 -16.10 1.92
N THR A 46 8.17 -17.25 2.05
CA THR A 46 7.92 -18.38 1.15
C THR A 46 6.42 -18.62 1.16
N THR A 47 5.72 -18.21 0.10
CA THR A 47 4.30 -18.51 -0.07
C THR A 47 4.16 -20.00 -0.28
N SER A 48 4.06 -20.75 0.82
CA SER A 48 3.74 -22.17 0.77
C SER A 48 2.34 -22.32 0.19
N ALA A 49 2.16 -23.28 -0.71
CA ALA A 49 0.84 -23.66 -1.18
C ALA A 49 -0.07 -23.98 0.03
N PRO A 50 -1.40 -23.76 -0.10
CA PRO A 50 -2.35 -24.17 0.94
C PRO A 50 -2.12 -25.63 1.32
N THR A 51 -2.26 -25.97 2.60
CA THR A 51 -2.09 -27.35 3.08
C THR A 51 -3.09 -28.30 2.43
N GLN A 52 -4.23 -27.77 1.97
CA GLN A 52 -5.25 -28.48 1.19
C GLN A 52 -4.78 -28.88 -0.22
N CYS A 53 -3.65 -28.36 -0.67
CA CYS A 53 -2.99 -28.70 -1.94
C CYS A 53 -1.82 -29.67 -1.73
N ALA A 54 -1.80 -30.40 -0.60
CA ALA A 54 -0.98 -31.59 -0.42
C ALA A 54 -1.74 -32.80 -0.95
N PHE A 55 -1.08 -33.63 -1.76
CA PHE A 55 -1.75 -34.74 -2.43
C PHE A 55 -1.14 -36.09 -2.10
N THR A 56 -2.01 -37.09 -1.96
CA THR A 56 -1.60 -38.47 -1.79
C THR A 56 -0.89 -38.99 -3.04
N ALA A 57 0.26 -39.64 -2.84
CA ALA A 57 1.04 -40.25 -3.90
C ALA A 57 0.28 -41.41 -4.56
N ALA A 58 0.49 -41.60 -5.87
CA ALA A 58 -0.13 -42.69 -6.61
C ALA A 58 0.42 -44.05 -6.13
N PRO A 59 -0.42 -45.11 -6.08
CA PRO A 59 0.05 -46.46 -5.83
C PRO A 59 0.94 -46.94 -6.98
N SER A 60 1.88 -47.83 -6.68
CA SER A 60 2.67 -48.52 -7.71
C SER A 60 1.79 -49.48 -8.50
N ILE A 61 1.88 -49.43 -9.83
CA ILE A 61 1.17 -50.37 -10.72
C ILE A 61 2.20 -51.41 -11.21
N PRO A 62 1.97 -52.72 -10.97
CA PRO A 62 2.89 -53.76 -11.42
C PRO A 62 2.84 -53.94 -12.95
N ASP A 63 3.92 -54.50 -13.53
CA ASP A 63 4.00 -54.75 -14.97
C ASP A 63 3.05 -55.89 -15.38
N GLY A 64 2.10 -55.59 -16.27
CA GLY A 64 1.11 -56.54 -16.74
C GLY A 64 1.68 -57.73 -17.54
N ALA A 65 2.93 -57.66 -18.00
CA ALA A 65 3.59 -58.78 -18.68
C ALA A 65 4.09 -59.86 -17.71
N THR A 66 4.39 -59.49 -16.47
CA THR A 66 4.99 -60.39 -15.46
C THR A 66 4.15 -60.56 -14.21
N ALA A 67 3.20 -59.66 -13.96
CA ALA A 67 2.33 -59.69 -12.80
C ALA A 67 1.30 -60.83 -12.89
N SER A 68 1.03 -61.44 -11.75
CA SER A 68 -0.06 -62.39 -11.57
C SER A 68 -1.43 -61.69 -11.62
N ASN A 69 -2.48 -62.46 -11.88
CA ASN A 69 -3.87 -61.96 -11.88
C ASN A 69 -4.27 -61.33 -10.54
N ASN A 70 -3.77 -61.88 -9.42
CA ASN A 70 -4.06 -61.33 -8.09
C ASN A 70 -3.39 -59.96 -7.90
N GLU A 71 -2.12 -59.81 -8.30
CA GLU A 71 -1.41 -58.52 -8.20
C GLU A 71 -2.09 -57.43 -9.04
N MET A 72 -2.53 -57.76 -10.26
CA MET A 72 -3.25 -56.80 -11.11
C MET A 72 -4.62 -56.43 -10.54
N ARG A 73 -5.34 -57.38 -9.93
CA ARG A 73 -6.63 -57.11 -9.25
C ARG A 73 -6.43 -56.20 -8.05
N ASP A 74 -5.44 -56.49 -7.21
CA ASP A 74 -5.16 -55.72 -6.01
C ASP A 74 -4.67 -54.31 -6.36
N ALA A 75 -3.86 -54.17 -7.41
CA ALA A 75 -3.46 -52.87 -7.96
C ALA A 75 -4.65 -52.05 -8.47
N ARG A 76 -5.66 -52.69 -9.09
CA ARG A 76 -6.89 -52.00 -9.51
C ARG A 76 -7.67 -51.46 -8.32
N ALA A 77 -7.84 -52.27 -7.27
CA ALA A 77 -8.52 -51.84 -6.06
C ALA A 77 -7.78 -50.65 -5.39
N ALA A 78 -6.45 -50.72 -5.30
CA ALA A 78 -5.63 -49.64 -4.78
C ALA A 78 -5.74 -48.35 -5.61
N PHE A 79 -5.75 -48.48 -6.94
CA PHE A 79 -5.90 -47.35 -7.85
C PHE A 79 -7.27 -46.68 -7.74
N GLU A 80 -8.35 -47.46 -7.65
CA GLU A 80 -9.72 -46.93 -7.50
C GLU A 80 -9.90 -46.18 -6.18
N ALA A 81 -9.35 -46.72 -5.09
CA ALA A 81 -9.32 -46.05 -3.79
C ALA A 81 -8.52 -44.74 -3.86
N TRP A 82 -7.31 -44.78 -4.43
CA TRP A 82 -6.47 -43.59 -4.61
C TRP A 82 -7.16 -42.52 -5.44
N ARG A 83 -7.83 -42.88 -6.54
CA ARG A 83 -8.54 -41.93 -7.41
C ARG A 83 -9.65 -41.19 -6.68
N THR A 84 -10.37 -41.91 -5.81
CA THR A 84 -11.43 -41.31 -4.98
C THR A 84 -10.84 -40.27 -4.03
N THR A 85 -9.79 -40.64 -3.29
CA THR A 85 -9.04 -39.72 -2.42
C THR A 85 -8.53 -38.51 -3.19
N ARG A 86 -7.90 -38.74 -4.35
CA ARG A 86 -7.31 -37.68 -5.17
C ARG A 86 -8.34 -36.68 -5.66
N THR A 87 -9.56 -37.13 -5.97
CA THR A 87 -10.65 -36.26 -6.39
C THR A 87 -11.09 -35.33 -5.25
N THR A 88 -11.19 -35.85 -4.02
CA THR A 88 -11.50 -35.06 -2.83
C THR A 88 -10.41 -34.04 -2.52
N GLU A 89 -9.13 -34.42 -2.62
CA GLU A 89 -8.00 -33.51 -2.43
C GLU A 89 -7.99 -32.39 -3.46
N LEU A 90 -8.24 -32.70 -4.74
CA LEU A 90 -8.32 -31.69 -5.80
C LEU A 90 -9.46 -30.69 -5.55
N ALA A 91 -10.63 -31.16 -5.13
CA ALA A 91 -11.76 -30.29 -4.80
C ALA A 91 -11.42 -29.38 -3.61
N ALA A 92 -10.75 -29.90 -2.57
CA ALA A 92 -10.32 -29.12 -1.41
C ALA A 92 -9.29 -28.04 -1.80
N CYS A 93 -8.29 -28.40 -2.62
CA CYS A 93 -7.30 -27.45 -3.12
C CYS A 93 -7.95 -26.35 -3.98
N GLN A 94 -8.91 -26.70 -4.85
CA GLN A 94 -9.64 -25.73 -5.65
C GLN A 94 -10.42 -24.74 -4.77
N ALA A 95 -11.12 -25.22 -3.74
CA ALA A 95 -11.85 -24.36 -2.81
C ALA A 95 -10.90 -23.41 -2.05
N ALA A 96 -9.74 -23.91 -1.62
CA ALA A 96 -8.72 -23.08 -0.97
C ALA A 96 -8.17 -22.00 -1.91
N ALA A 97 -7.93 -22.33 -3.19
CA ALA A 97 -7.48 -21.36 -4.19
C ALA A 97 -8.53 -20.26 -4.45
N GLN A 98 -9.81 -20.62 -4.53
CA GLN A 98 -10.91 -19.66 -4.68
C GLN A 98 -11.05 -18.73 -3.47
N ALA A 99 -10.85 -19.26 -2.27
CA ALA A 99 -10.86 -18.46 -1.05
C ALA A 99 -9.73 -17.41 -1.06
N LEU A 100 -8.51 -17.79 -1.45
CA LEU A 100 -7.39 -16.87 -1.61
C LEU A 100 -7.64 -15.81 -2.68
N GLN A 101 -8.23 -16.20 -3.81
CA GLN A 101 -8.60 -15.25 -4.87
C GLN A 101 -9.60 -14.20 -4.36
N THR A 102 -10.62 -14.64 -3.62
CA THR A 102 -11.60 -13.75 -3.00
C THR A 102 -10.93 -12.77 -2.04
N GLN A 103 -10.02 -13.25 -1.17
CA GLN A 103 -9.28 -12.38 -0.25
C GLN A 103 -8.45 -11.33 -0.99
N ALA A 104 -7.76 -11.72 -2.07
CA ALA A 104 -7.00 -10.80 -2.89
C ALA A 104 -7.90 -9.72 -3.53
N GLN A 105 -9.08 -10.11 -4.04
CA GLN A 105 -10.05 -9.17 -4.60
C GLN A 105 -10.60 -8.20 -3.53
N THR A 106 -10.89 -8.69 -2.32
CA THR A 106 -11.29 -7.83 -1.20
C THR A 106 -10.21 -6.81 -0.86
N ALA A 107 -8.93 -7.22 -0.83
CA ALA A 107 -7.81 -6.32 -0.58
C ALA A 107 -7.68 -5.24 -1.66
N VAL A 108 -7.85 -5.60 -2.94
CA VAL A 108 -7.89 -4.64 -4.05
C VAL A 108 -9.06 -3.66 -3.89
N GLY A 109 -10.24 -4.13 -3.50
CA GLY A 109 -11.39 -3.28 -3.22
C GLY A 109 -11.11 -2.27 -2.10
N ALA A 110 -10.51 -2.71 -0.99
CA ALA A 110 -10.14 -1.84 0.11
C ALA A 110 -9.12 -0.77 -0.30
N TYR A 111 -8.12 -1.14 -1.09
CA TYR A 111 -7.14 -0.20 -1.65
C TYR A 111 -7.80 0.87 -2.50
N ASN A 112 -8.66 0.47 -3.44
CA ASN A 112 -9.37 1.42 -4.32
C ASN A 112 -10.31 2.34 -3.54
N GLY A 113 -10.95 1.83 -2.47
CA GLY A 113 -11.74 2.64 -1.55
C GLY A 113 -10.91 3.72 -0.87
N GLY A 114 -9.76 3.35 -0.29
CA GLY A 114 -8.83 4.30 0.33
C GLY A 114 -8.26 5.33 -0.64
N LEU A 115 -7.99 4.92 -1.89
CA LEU A 115 -7.56 5.84 -2.95
C LEU A 115 -8.63 6.90 -3.23
N THR A 116 -9.89 6.48 -3.35
CA THR A 116 -11.02 7.38 -3.61
C THR A 116 -11.21 8.37 -2.48
N GLU A 117 -11.20 7.89 -1.22
CA GLU A 117 -11.30 8.74 -0.03
C GLU A 117 -10.17 9.77 0.04
N THR A 118 -8.93 9.32 -0.22
CA THR A 118 -7.75 10.18 -0.23
C THR A 118 -7.89 11.31 -1.25
N ASN A 119 -8.26 10.97 -2.49
CA ASN A 119 -8.44 11.97 -3.55
C ASN A 119 -9.53 12.97 -3.19
N SER A 120 -10.67 12.50 -2.68
CA SER A 120 -11.76 13.39 -2.24
C SER A 120 -11.34 14.35 -1.12
N THR A 121 -10.46 13.89 -0.23
CA THR A 121 -9.94 14.70 0.88
C THR A 121 -8.96 15.75 0.37
N ILE A 122 -8.09 15.39 -0.58
CA ILE A 122 -7.17 16.33 -1.25
C ILE A 122 -7.95 17.43 -1.96
N GLU A 123 -8.98 17.05 -2.73
CA GLU A 123 -9.84 18.00 -3.46
C GLU A 123 -10.55 18.97 -2.51
N ARG A 124 -11.15 18.45 -1.43
CA ARG A 124 -11.76 19.27 -0.39
C ARG A 124 -10.75 20.23 0.24
N PHE A 125 -9.56 19.75 0.59
CA PHE A 125 -8.52 20.62 1.16
C PHE A 125 -8.07 21.72 0.20
N ALA A 126 -7.94 21.43 -1.09
CA ALA A 126 -7.62 22.43 -2.11
C ALA A 126 -8.72 23.51 -2.25
N ALA A 127 -9.99 23.10 -2.19
CA ALA A 127 -11.12 24.03 -2.20
C ALA A 127 -11.11 24.96 -0.98
N GLU A 128 -10.97 24.42 0.23
CA GLU A 128 -10.91 25.19 1.48
C GLU A 128 -9.73 26.19 1.50
N ASN A 129 -8.55 25.78 1.00
CA ASN A 129 -7.41 26.68 0.88
C ASN A 129 -7.66 27.82 -0.11
N THR A 130 -8.37 27.55 -1.20
CA THR A 130 -8.75 28.58 -2.18
C THR A 130 -9.65 29.62 -1.52
N GLU A 131 -10.65 29.18 -0.76
CA GLU A 131 -11.53 30.08 0.01
C GLU A 131 -10.78 30.87 1.07
N TYR A 132 -9.86 30.22 1.81
CA TYR A 132 -9.03 30.89 2.82
C TYR A 132 -8.19 32.02 2.20
N ASN A 133 -7.51 31.75 1.08
CA ASN A 133 -6.68 32.74 0.39
C ASN A 133 -7.50 33.92 -0.15
N ALA A 134 -8.73 33.67 -0.60
CA ALA A 134 -9.64 34.73 -1.05
C ALA A 134 -10.00 35.73 0.08
N ARG A 135 -10.03 35.28 1.34
CA ARG A 135 -10.29 36.15 2.51
C ARG A 135 -9.19 37.21 2.70
N GLY A 136 -7.93 36.84 2.44
CA GLY A 136 -6.78 37.74 2.57
C GLY A 136 -6.74 38.83 1.50
N GLY A 137 -7.23 38.54 0.28
CA GLY A 137 -7.28 39.50 -0.83
C GLY A 137 -8.39 40.54 -0.71
N ALA A 138 -9.49 40.23 -0.03
CA ALA A 138 -10.61 41.17 0.15
C ALA A 138 -10.29 42.32 1.14
N SER A 139 -9.29 42.14 2.02
CA SER A 139 -8.96 43.11 3.08
C SER A 139 -7.84 44.08 2.73
N SER A 140 -7.10 43.87 1.63
CA SER A 140 -5.94 44.69 1.25
C SER A 140 -6.25 45.86 0.29
N GLY A 141 -7.51 46.03 -0.14
CA GLY A 141 -7.90 47.05 -1.12
C GLY A 141 -8.40 48.40 -0.57
N ARG A 142 -8.36 48.63 0.75
CA ARG A 142 -8.95 49.86 1.35
C ARG A 142 -8.06 50.52 2.41
N ARG A 143 -6.78 50.71 2.13
CA ARG A 143 -5.99 51.78 2.75
C ARG A 143 -5.17 52.44 1.65
N GLU A 144 -5.21 53.77 1.61
CA GLU A 144 -4.35 54.66 0.81
C GLU A 144 -4.81 55.00 -0.62
N ARG A 145 -5.83 55.86 -0.71
CA ARG A 145 -5.77 57.07 -1.54
C ARG A 145 -6.77 58.13 -1.06
N GLY A 146 -6.70 58.43 0.24
CA GLY A 146 -7.28 59.63 0.83
C GLY A 146 -6.19 60.67 1.03
N GLY A 147 -5.96 61.50 0.02
CA GLY A 147 -5.06 62.65 0.04
C GLY A 147 -5.24 63.36 -1.30
N THR A 148 -5.75 64.58 -1.38
CA THR A 148 -5.62 65.73 -0.50
C THR A 148 -6.91 66.57 -0.50
N LEU A 149 -7.29 67.06 0.67
CA LEU A 149 -8.22 68.18 0.85
C LEU A 149 -7.72 69.38 0.04
N THR A 150 -8.35 69.67 -1.09
CA THR A 150 -8.20 70.95 -1.78
C THR A 150 -8.95 71.99 -0.95
N ARG A 151 -8.23 72.79 -0.17
CA ARG A 151 -8.72 74.04 0.43
C ARG A 151 -8.57 75.15 -0.61
N PRO A 152 -9.64 75.78 -1.11
CA PRO A 152 -9.52 77.03 -1.84
C PRO A 152 -9.50 78.17 -0.83
N ASP A 153 -8.37 78.87 -0.74
CA ASP A 153 -8.34 80.21 -0.17
C ASP A 153 -8.87 81.17 -1.24
N HIS A 154 -9.99 81.86 -0.97
CA HIS A 154 -10.33 83.23 -1.41
C HIS A 154 -11.54 83.72 -0.62
#